data_AF-A0A2W5ZAJ4-F1
#
_entry.id   AF-A0A2W5ZAJ4-F1
#
_cell.length_a   1.000
_cell.length_b   1.000
_cell.length_c   1.000
_cell.angle_alpha   90.00
_cell.angle_beta   90.00
_cell.angle_gamma   90.00
#
_symmetry.space_group_name_H-M   'P 1'
#
loop_
_entity.id
_entity.type
_entity.pdbx_description
1 polymer ?
#
loop_
_entity_poly.entity_id
_entity_poly.type
_entity_poly.pdbx_seq_one_letter_code
_entity_poly.pdbx_strand_id
1 'polypeptide(L)'
;MNRTEDVGKGPLAVFTRLADWYERDGARGCAFLNAAAEMVDPEDPARLVVSREKRWLADFLARLARDAGLRRPEQLASQLLLLIDGVSARVLVQGIRAAPQVVAEATQVAVMLIAAAGTDSPS
;
A
#
# COMPACT_ATOMS: atom_id res chain seq x y z
N MET A 1 23.86 5.31 11.19
CA MET A 1 22.92 4.23 10.83
C MET A 1 22.34 4.54 9.46
N ASN A 2 22.57 3.69 8.47
CA ASN A 2 22.45 4.02 7.05
C ASN A 2 21.01 3.86 6.53
N ARG A 3 20.49 4.85 5.81
CA ARG A 3 19.09 4.93 5.29
C ARG A 3 18.73 3.79 4.31
N THR A 4 19.72 3.10 3.78
CA THR A 4 19.57 2.00 2.80
C THR A 4 19.35 0.63 3.42
N GLU A 5 19.69 0.40 4.69
CA GLU A 5 19.44 -0.89 5.37
C GLU A 5 17.98 -1.07 5.82
N ASP A 6 17.22 0.04 5.85
CA ASP A 6 15.82 0.10 6.29
C ASP A 6 14.81 -0.18 5.16
N VAL A 7 15.27 -0.24 3.90
CA VAL A 7 14.37 -0.49 2.74
C VAL A 7 13.70 -1.87 2.82
N GLY A 8 14.28 -2.81 3.57
CA GLY A 8 13.73 -4.15 3.81
C GLY A 8 12.90 -4.30 5.10
N LYS A 9 12.72 -3.25 5.90
CA LYS A 9 11.99 -3.29 7.18
C LYS A 9 10.96 -2.15 7.25
N GLY A 10 9.92 -2.31 8.07
CA GLY A 10 8.88 -1.29 8.23
C GLY A 10 7.94 -1.12 7.02
N PRO A 11 7.20 0.01 6.93
CA PRO A 11 6.12 0.17 5.96
C PRO A 11 6.53 0.15 4.48
N LEU A 12 7.79 0.48 4.14
CA LEU A 12 8.27 0.46 2.74
C LEU A 12 8.32 -0.93 2.15
N ALA A 13 8.57 -1.96 2.96
CA ALA A 13 8.66 -3.34 2.51
C ALA A 13 7.37 -3.83 1.83
N VAL A 14 6.23 -3.20 2.11
CA VAL A 14 4.94 -3.48 1.45
C VAL A 14 4.98 -3.17 -0.04
N PHE A 15 5.67 -2.10 -0.46
CA PHE A 15 5.77 -1.74 -1.88
C PHE A 15 6.71 -2.67 -2.65
N THR A 16 7.79 -3.14 -2.01
CA THR A 16 8.62 -4.20 -2.57
C THR A 16 7.81 -5.48 -2.77
N ARG A 17 7.03 -5.89 -1.76
CA ARG A 17 6.13 -7.06 -1.88
C ARG A 17 5.04 -6.86 -2.94
N LEU A 18 4.57 -5.64 -3.14
CA LEU A 18 3.59 -5.31 -4.17
C LEU A 18 4.18 -5.43 -5.58
N ALA A 19 5.41 -4.96 -5.81
CA ALA A 19 6.13 -5.13 -7.08
C ALA A 19 6.29 -6.61 -7.42
N ASP A 20 6.85 -7.35 -6.46
CA ASP A 20 7.03 -8.80 -6.47
C ASP A 20 5.76 -9.58 -6.84
N TRP A 21 4.62 -9.17 -6.28
CA TRP A 21 3.33 -9.79 -6.55
C TRP A 21 2.86 -9.51 -7.98
N TYR A 22 3.02 -8.28 -8.48
CA TYR A 22 2.67 -7.96 -9.85
C TYR A 22 3.53 -8.71 -10.88
N GLU A 23 4.81 -8.94 -10.57
CA GLU A 23 5.72 -9.70 -11.43
C GLU A 23 5.36 -11.19 -11.52
N ARG A 24 4.96 -11.80 -10.40
CA ARG A 24 4.72 -13.25 -10.32
C ARG A 24 3.29 -13.66 -10.65
N ASP A 25 2.31 -12.96 -10.07
CA ASP A 25 0.91 -13.39 -10.05
C ASP A 25 -0.05 -12.32 -10.58
N GLY A 26 0.45 -11.11 -10.86
CA GLY A 26 -0.34 -9.93 -11.21
C GLY A 26 -1.04 -9.96 -12.56
N ALA A 27 -0.86 -11.01 -13.37
CA ALA A 27 -1.45 -11.13 -14.70
C ALA A 27 -2.99 -10.99 -14.70
N ARG A 28 -3.66 -11.26 -13.58
CA ARG A 28 -5.12 -11.07 -13.41
C ARG A 28 -5.51 -9.76 -12.72
N GLY A 29 -4.55 -8.89 -12.37
CA GLY A 29 -4.80 -7.69 -11.58
C GLY A 29 -5.18 -8.01 -10.12
N CYS A 30 -5.42 -6.97 -9.32
CA CYS A 30 -5.81 -7.12 -7.92
C CYS A 30 -7.24 -7.67 -7.84
N ALA A 31 -7.39 -8.92 -7.36
CA ALA A 31 -8.69 -9.59 -7.27
C ALA A 31 -9.75 -8.76 -6.52
N PHE A 32 -9.33 -7.99 -5.52
CA PHE A 32 -10.19 -7.12 -4.74
C PHE A 32 -10.66 -5.88 -5.49
N LEU A 33 -9.82 -5.28 -6.35
CA LEU A 33 -10.27 -4.18 -7.21
C LEU A 33 -11.13 -4.66 -8.37
N ASN A 34 -10.84 -5.82 -8.95
CA ASN A 34 -11.70 -6.41 -9.97
C ASN A 34 -13.10 -6.67 -9.39
N ALA A 35 -13.16 -7.25 -8.19
CA ALA A 35 -14.42 -7.43 -7.48
C ALA A 35 -15.10 -6.09 -7.18
N ALA A 36 -14.36 -5.07 -6.72
CA ALA A 36 -14.93 -3.76 -6.43
C ALA A 36 -15.43 -3.01 -7.68
N ALA A 37 -14.82 -3.21 -8.84
CA ALA A 37 -15.26 -2.63 -10.11
C ALA A 37 -16.58 -3.23 -10.61
N GLU A 38 -16.89 -4.47 -10.22
CA GLU A 38 -18.14 -5.16 -10.53
C GLU A 38 -19.28 -4.81 -9.54
N MET A 39 -18.97 -4.13 -8.42
CA MET A 39 -19.95 -3.72 -7.39
C MET A 39 -20.71 -2.45 -7.80
N VAL A 40 -21.71 -2.60 -8.68
CA VAL A 40 -22.59 -1.51 -9.12
C VAL A 40 -23.56 -1.08 -8.01
N ASP A 41 -23.92 -1.99 -7.09
CA ASP A 41 -24.86 -1.72 -5.99
C ASP A 41 -24.13 -1.13 -4.76
N PRO A 42 -24.57 0.05 -4.26
CA PRO A 42 -24.12 0.63 -3.00
C PRO A 42 -24.13 -0.28 -1.78
N GLU A 43 -25.08 -1.21 -1.73
CA GLU A 43 -25.38 -2.11 -0.60
C GLU A 43 -24.85 -3.54 -0.82
N ASP A 44 -24.06 -3.77 -1.89
CA ASP A 44 -23.54 -5.09 -2.21
C ASP A 44 -22.79 -5.71 -1.00
N PRO A 45 -23.16 -6.91 -0.52
CA PRO A 45 -22.46 -7.60 0.56
C PRO A 45 -20.95 -7.76 0.32
N ALA A 46 -20.51 -7.80 -0.94
CA ALA A 46 -19.11 -7.85 -1.31
C ALA A 46 -18.34 -6.57 -0.91
N ARG A 47 -19.03 -5.41 -0.80
CA ARG A 47 -18.42 -4.18 -0.25
C ARG A 47 -18.01 -4.35 1.21
N LEU A 48 -18.75 -5.14 2.00
CA LEU A 48 -18.37 -5.42 3.39
C LEU A 48 -17.07 -6.23 3.44
N VAL A 49 -16.88 -7.18 2.52
CA VAL A 49 -15.67 -7.98 2.41
C VAL A 49 -14.48 -7.10 2.03
N VAL A 50 -14.60 -6.29 0.97
CA VAL A 50 -13.56 -5.34 0.54
C VAL A 50 -13.25 -4.36 1.66
N SER A 51 -14.26 -3.79 2.33
CA SER A 51 -14.05 -2.85 3.44
C SER A 51 -13.32 -3.50 4.62
N ARG A 52 -13.56 -4.80 4.90
CA ARG A 52 -12.82 -5.53 5.95
C ARG A 52 -11.37 -5.75 5.56
N GLU A 53 -11.10 -6.11 4.31
CA GLU A 53 -9.75 -6.29 3.78
C GLU A 53 -8.95 -4.98 3.84
N LYS A 54 -9.54 -3.85 3.40
CA LYS A 54 -8.90 -2.52 3.47
C LYS A 54 -8.63 -2.07 4.90
N ARG A 55 -9.56 -2.31 5.84
CA ARG A 55 -9.33 -2.04 7.26
C ARG A 55 -8.18 -2.88 7.83
N TRP A 56 -8.16 -4.18 7.52
CA TRP A 56 -7.07 -5.05 7.94
C TRP A 56 -5.71 -4.57 7.41
N LEU A 57 -5.64 -4.16 6.15
CA LEU A 57 -4.42 -3.63 5.53
C LEU A 57 -3.99 -2.31 6.16
N ALA A 58 -4.92 -1.39 6.44
CA ALA A 58 -4.63 -0.15 7.16
C ALA A 58 -4.06 -0.43 8.55
N ASP A 59 -4.66 -1.35 9.32
CA ASP A 59 -4.18 -1.70 10.65
C ASP A 59 -2.80 -2.36 10.61
N PHE A 60 -2.52 -3.17 9.58
CA PHE A 60 -1.21 -3.77 9.33
C PHE A 60 -0.15 -2.71 9.04
N LEU A 61 -0.44 -1.76 8.15
CA LEU A 61 0.46 -0.63 7.84
C LEU A 61 0.72 0.23 9.08
N ALA A 62 -0.30 0.48 9.90
CA ALA A 62 -0.16 1.24 11.14
C ALA A 62 0.72 0.51 12.15
N ARG A 63 0.62 -0.83 12.25
CA ARG A 63 1.53 -1.64 13.06
C ARG A 63 2.97 -1.51 12.59
N LEU A 64 3.23 -1.67 11.29
CA LEU A 64 4.58 -1.48 10.73
C LEU A 64 5.14 -0.09 11.01
N ALA A 65 4.30 0.95 10.95
CA ALA A 65 4.72 2.31 11.25
C ALA A 65 5.06 2.51 12.73
N ARG A 66 4.27 1.93 13.65
CA ARG A 66 4.56 1.92 15.09
C ARG A 66 5.86 1.20 15.41
N ASP A 67 6.05 0.02 14.83
CA ASP A 67 7.25 -0.80 15.05
C ASP A 67 8.51 -0.10 14.53
N ALA A 68 8.37 0.74 13.50
CA ALA A 68 9.43 1.59 12.97
C ALA A 68 9.63 2.90 13.77
N GLY A 69 8.86 3.14 14.84
CA GLY A 69 8.94 4.35 15.67
C GLY A 69 8.49 5.62 14.95
N LEU A 70 7.67 5.50 13.90
CA LEU A 70 7.18 6.64 13.12
C LEU A 70 6.03 7.33 13.82
N ARG A 71 6.01 8.67 13.72
CA ARG A 71 4.92 9.48 14.29
C ARG A 71 3.64 9.35 13.47
N ARG A 72 2.50 9.46 14.16
CA ARG A 72 1.15 9.41 13.58
C ARG A 72 0.94 8.17 12.68
N PRO A 73 1.15 6.96 13.22
CA PRO A 73 1.17 5.73 12.43
C PRO A 73 -0.15 5.45 11.71
N GLU A 74 -1.30 5.83 12.29
CA GLU A 74 -2.62 5.70 11.66
C GLU A 74 -2.77 6.63 10.44
N GLN A 75 -2.29 7.86 10.56
CA GLN A 75 -2.32 8.83 9.45
C GLN A 75 -1.44 8.34 8.29
N LEU A 76 -0.21 7.92 8.60
CA LEU A 76 0.71 7.40 7.61
C LEU A 76 0.13 6.14 6.94
N ALA A 77 -0.42 5.20 7.72
CA ALA A 77 -1.04 4.00 7.20
C ALA A 77 -2.18 4.30 6.21
N SER A 78 -3.04 5.26 6.53
CA SER A 78 -4.10 5.70 5.63
C SER A 78 -3.54 6.25 4.31
N GLN A 79 -2.46 7.02 4.35
CA GLN A 79 -1.83 7.57 3.14
C GLN A 79 -1.16 6.48 2.30
N LEU A 80 -0.48 5.53 2.94
CA LEU A 80 0.13 4.39 2.25
C LEU A 80 -0.92 3.49 1.60
N LEU A 81 -2.06 3.27 2.26
CA LEU A 81 -3.18 2.52 1.69
C LEU A 81 -3.73 3.22 0.43
N LEU A 82 -3.87 4.55 0.45
CA LEU A 82 -4.27 5.31 -0.75
C LEU A 82 -3.30 5.10 -1.92
N LEU A 83 -1.99 5.03 -1.66
CA LEU A 83 -1.00 4.73 -2.70
C LEU A 83 -1.16 3.31 -3.25
N ILE A 84 -1.38 2.31 -2.39
CA ILE A 84 -1.61 0.91 -2.81
C ILE A 84 -2.85 0.80 -3.69
N ASP A 85 -3.95 1.43 -3.28
CA ASP A 85 -5.19 1.47 -4.06
C ASP A 85 -4.98 2.18 -5.40
N GLY A 86 -4.23 3.29 -5.40
CA GLY A 86 -3.86 4.03 -6.62
C GLY A 86 -3.00 3.21 -7.58
N VAL A 87 -2.06 2.41 -7.07
CA VAL A 87 -1.28 1.47 -7.89
C VAL A 87 -2.22 0.48 -8.56
N SER A 88 -3.07 -0.17 -7.79
CA SER A 88 -3.99 -1.19 -8.31
C SER A 88 -4.96 -0.61 -9.33
N ALA A 89 -5.48 0.61 -9.12
CA ALA A 89 -6.36 1.27 -10.07
C ALA A 89 -5.65 1.62 -11.39
N ARG A 90 -4.41 2.14 -11.30
CA ARG A 90 -3.63 2.46 -12.51
C ARG A 90 -3.24 1.22 -13.29
N VAL A 91 -2.84 0.14 -12.61
CA VAL A 91 -2.54 -1.14 -13.28
C VAL A 91 -3.78 -1.73 -13.96
N LEU A 92 -4.95 -1.61 -13.33
CA LEU A 92 -6.22 -2.03 -13.94
C LEU A 92 -6.50 -1.29 -15.25
N VAL A 93 -6.30 0.04 -15.28
CA VAL A 93 -6.59 0.88 -16.45
C VAL A 93 -5.51 0.77 -17.54
N GLN A 94 -4.23 0.76 -17.14
CA GLN A 94 -3.08 0.83 -18.06
C GLN A 94 -2.55 -0.56 -18.46
N GLY A 95 -3.04 -1.61 -17.80
CA GLY A 95 -2.61 -2.98 -17.97
C GLY A 95 -1.37 -3.35 -17.16
N ILE A 96 -1.16 -4.67 -17.00
CA ILE A 96 -0.10 -5.23 -16.14
C ILE A 96 1.32 -4.76 -16.48
N ARG A 97 1.58 -4.39 -17.74
CA ARG A 97 2.91 -3.88 -18.17
C ARG A 97 3.27 -2.54 -17.52
N ALA A 98 2.29 -1.78 -17.05
CA ALA A 98 2.53 -0.53 -16.32
C ALA A 98 2.94 -0.75 -14.86
N ALA A 99 2.73 -1.96 -14.31
CA ALA A 99 2.92 -2.22 -12.88
C ALA A 99 4.33 -1.86 -12.34
N PRO A 100 5.45 -2.19 -13.02
CA PRO A 100 6.78 -1.83 -12.52
C PRO A 100 6.93 -0.31 -12.36
N GLN A 101 6.48 0.46 -13.36
CA GLN A 101 6.56 1.92 -13.33
C GLN A 101 5.66 2.50 -12.23
N VAL A 102 4.41 2.06 -12.15
CA VAL A 102 3.42 2.59 -11.21
C VAL A 102 3.82 2.27 -9.76
N VAL A 103 4.33 1.07 -9.49
CA VAL A 103 4.83 0.71 -8.15
C VAL A 103 6.06 1.53 -7.80
N ALA A 104 6.97 1.78 -8.75
CA ALA A 104 8.15 2.62 -8.51
C ALA A 104 7.75 4.07 -8.15
N GLU A 105 6.79 4.66 -8.87
CA GLU A 105 6.25 5.99 -8.57
C GLU A 105 5.61 6.04 -7.18
N ALA A 106 4.76 5.07 -6.83
CA ALA A 106 4.15 4.98 -5.51
C ALA A 106 5.18 4.80 -4.39
N THR A 107 6.23 4.01 -4.64
CA THR A 107 7.35 3.81 -3.69
C THR A 107 8.07 5.12 -3.42
N GLN A 108 8.33 5.95 -4.44
CA GLN A 108 8.95 7.26 -4.27
C GLN A 108 8.08 8.19 -3.40
N VAL A 109 6.76 8.18 -3.60
CA VAL A 109 5.84 8.95 -2.75
C VAL A 109 5.81 8.43 -1.31
N ALA A 110 5.79 7.11 -1.12
CA ALA A 110 5.84 6.49 0.20
C ALA A 110 7.11 6.88 0.96
N VAL A 111 8.27 6.92 0.30
CA VAL A 111 9.53 7.39 0.89
C VAL A 111 9.41 8.83 1.39
N MET A 112 8.80 9.73 0.62
CA MET A 112 8.59 11.12 1.03
C MET A 112 7.65 11.23 2.25
N LEU A 113 6.56 10.46 2.27
CA LEU A 113 5.62 10.45 3.39
C LEU A 113 6.25 9.92 4.68
N ILE A 114 7.04 8.86 4.59
CA ILE A 114 7.74 8.26 5.74
C ILE A 114 8.80 9.23 6.28
N ALA A 115 9.56 9.86 5.40
CA ALA A 115 10.51 10.89 5.79
C ALA A 115 9.83 12.08 6.49
N ALA A 116 8.65 12.49 6.00
CA ALA A 116 7.88 13.59 6.58
C ALA A 116 7.24 13.23 7.94
N ALA A 117 6.84 11.97 8.15
CA ALA A 117 6.34 11.50 9.45
C ALA A 117 7.39 11.68 10.55
N GLY A 118 8.65 11.35 10.24
CA GLY A 118 9.77 11.37 11.18
C GLY A 118 9.61 10.33 12.30
N THR A 119 10.65 10.17 13.11
CA THR A 119 10.68 9.23 14.23
C THR A 119 10.52 9.94 15.57
N ASP A 120 9.97 9.26 16.56
CA ASP A 120 10.09 9.70 17.95
C ASP A 120 11.55 9.47 18.39
N SER A 121 12.30 10.54 18.63
CA SER A 121 13.61 10.42 19.28
C SER A 121 13.39 10.00 20.74
N PRO A 122 14.06 8.95 21.24
CA PRO A 122 14.08 8.68 22.67
C PRO A 122 14.77 9.87 23.36
N SER A 123 14.04 10.51 24.29
CA SER A 123 14.61 11.52 25.20
C SER A 123 15.47 10.86 26.27
#